data_AF-A0A923ZGP7-F1
#
_entry.id   AF-A0A923ZGP7-F1
#
_cell.length_a   1.000
_cell.length_b   1.000
_cell.length_c   1.000
_cell.angle_alpha   90.00
_cell.angle_beta   90.00
_cell.angle_gamma   90.00
#
_symmetry.space_group_name_H-M   'P 1'
#
loop_
_entity.id
_entity.type
_entity.pdbx_description
1 polymer ?
#
loop_
_entity_poly.entity_id
_entity_poly.type
_entity_poly.pdbx_seq_one_letter_code
_entity_poly.pdbx_strand_id
1 'polypeptide(L)'
;MINDQNIDRQIEKAIDSIDGIKRAIPKPYLLTRINARLGKDVKSIWDTVALFISRPALMVLGLCLIAAINIVVILQNRSSAGNTVAEHTINTMAEEDDFSATFATIDNIENPQP
;
A
#
# COMPACT_ATOMS: atom_id res chain seq x y z
N MET A 1 -13.39 26.42 -72.55
CA MET A 1 -14.25 27.38 -71.82
C MET A 1 -14.99 26.78 -70.62
N ILE A 2 -15.54 25.55 -70.66
CA ILE A 2 -16.28 24.97 -69.51
C ILE A 2 -15.35 24.54 -68.34
N ASN A 3 -14.10 24.18 -68.63
CA ASN A 3 -13.16 23.68 -67.62
C ASN A 3 -12.57 24.80 -66.73
N ASP A 4 -12.22 25.95 -67.32
CA ASP A 4 -11.66 27.09 -66.58
C ASP A 4 -12.62 27.62 -65.52
N GLN A 5 -13.91 27.75 -65.86
CA GLN A 5 -14.95 28.19 -64.93
C GLN A 5 -15.09 27.27 -63.70
N ASN A 6 -14.74 25.98 -63.83
CA ASN A 6 -14.81 25.02 -62.74
C ASN A 6 -13.61 25.15 -61.80
N ILE A 7 -12.43 25.46 -62.36
CA ILE A 7 -11.21 25.73 -61.61
C ILE A 7 -11.35 27.05 -60.86
N ASP A 8 -11.82 28.11 -61.51
CA ASP A 8 -12.05 29.41 -60.88
C ASP A 8 -13.02 29.28 -59.69
N ARG A 9 -14.09 28.51 -59.85
CA ARG A 9 -15.06 28.25 -58.78
C ARG A 9 -14.50 27.42 -57.63
N GLN A 10 -13.53 26.55 -57.88
CA GLN A 10 -12.85 25.79 -56.83
C GLN A 10 -11.83 26.66 -56.08
N ILE A 11 -11.13 27.55 -56.79
CA ILE A 11 -10.23 28.55 -56.21
C ILE A 11 -11.01 29.50 -55.31
N GLU A 12 -12.13 30.05 -55.79
CA GLU A 12 -13.02 30.92 -55.00
C GLU A 12 -13.50 30.22 -53.72
N LYS A 13 -13.94 28.95 -53.83
CA LYS A 13 -14.35 28.14 -52.67
C LYS A 13 -13.22 27.87 -51.67
N ALA A 14 -11.99 27.68 -52.15
CA ALA A 14 -10.85 27.45 -51.29
C ALA A 14 -10.50 28.73 -50.51
N ILE A 15 -10.55 29.89 -51.17
CA ILE A 15 -10.35 31.19 -50.54
C ILE A 15 -11.46 31.48 -49.52
N ASP A 16 -12.73 31.26 -49.89
CA ASP A 16 -13.88 31.40 -48.98
C ASP A 16 -13.80 30.46 -47.76
N SER A 17 -13.20 29.26 -47.90
CA SER A 17 -13.05 28.32 -46.78
C SER A 17 -12.04 28.77 -45.72
N ILE A 18 -11.13 29.66 -46.11
CA ILE A 18 -10.11 30.25 -45.25
C ILE A 18 -10.62 31.57 -44.66
N ASP A 19 -11.53 32.24 -45.36
CA ASP A 19 -12.12 33.48 -44.88
C ASP A 19 -13.00 33.23 -43.65
N GLY A 20 -12.64 33.86 -42.53
CA GLY A 20 -13.28 33.60 -41.23
C GLY A 20 -12.61 32.55 -40.35
N ILE A 21 -11.43 32.02 -40.71
CA ILE A 21 -10.60 31.24 -39.77
C ILE A 21 -10.21 32.16 -38.60
N LYS A 22 -10.89 31.96 -37.48
CA LYS A 22 -10.51 32.54 -36.18
C LYS A 22 -9.61 31.56 -35.46
N ARG A 23 -8.66 32.09 -34.68
CA ARG A 23 -7.80 31.28 -33.81
C ARG A 23 -8.68 30.34 -32.98
N ALA A 24 -8.53 29.03 -33.19
CA ALA A 24 -9.27 28.03 -32.44
C ALA A 24 -8.84 28.12 -30.97
N ILE A 25 -9.76 28.59 -30.11
CA ILE A 25 -9.57 28.56 -28.66
C ILE A 25 -10.23 27.27 -28.16
N PRO A 26 -9.55 26.45 -27.34
CA PRO A 26 -10.17 25.28 -26.77
C PRO A 26 -11.44 25.68 -26.01
N LYS A 27 -12.50 24.87 -26.11
CA LYS A 27 -13.70 25.09 -25.30
C LYS A 27 -13.30 25.20 -23.81
N PRO A 28 -13.88 26.14 -23.06
CA PRO A 28 -13.58 26.27 -21.63
C PRO A 28 -13.80 24.93 -20.93
N TYR A 29 -12.92 24.60 -19.98
CA TYR A 29 -12.93 23.35 -19.20
C TYR A 29 -12.65 22.05 -19.99
N LEU A 30 -12.13 22.12 -21.22
CA LEU A 30 -11.72 20.93 -21.98
C LEU A 30 -10.65 20.12 -21.21
N LEU A 31 -9.64 20.78 -20.65
CA LEU A 31 -8.61 20.15 -19.82
C LEU A 31 -9.22 19.47 -18.58
N THR A 32 -10.16 20.13 -17.91
CA THR A 32 -10.87 19.58 -16.74
C THR A 32 -11.65 18.31 -17.10
N ARG A 33 -12.32 18.28 -18.26
CA ARG A 33 -13.06 17.09 -18.73
C ARG A 33 -12.14 15.95 -19.10
N ILE A 34 -10.98 16.24 -19.69
CA ILE A 34 -9.94 15.25 -19.97
C ILE A 34 -9.46 14.66 -18.64
N ASN A 35 -9.01 15.51 -17.71
CA ASN A 35 -8.50 15.06 -16.42
C ASN A 35 -9.56 14.31 -15.59
N ALA A 36 -10.83 14.71 -15.65
CA ALA A 36 -11.92 14.02 -14.96
C ALA A 36 -12.23 12.64 -15.57
N ARG A 37 -11.97 12.43 -16.86
CA ARG A 37 -12.09 11.10 -17.49
C ARG A 37 -10.86 10.25 -17.20
N LEU A 38 -9.65 10.79 -17.36
CA LEU A 38 -8.40 10.06 -17.08
C LEU A 38 -8.24 9.72 -15.58
N GLY A 39 -8.63 10.62 -14.68
CA GLY A 39 -8.51 10.42 -13.23
C GLY A 39 -9.51 9.41 -12.65
N LYS A 40 -10.51 8.95 -13.42
CA LYS A 40 -11.48 7.94 -12.98
C LYS A 40 -11.02 6.51 -13.24
N ASP A 41 -10.07 6.30 -14.16
CA ASP A 41 -9.67 4.97 -14.63
C ASP A 41 -8.58 4.30 -13.75
N VAL A 42 -8.16 4.95 -12.66
CA VAL A 42 -7.16 4.42 -11.72
C VAL A 42 -7.71 4.17 -10.32
N LYS A 43 -9.03 3.92 -10.18
CA LYS A 43 -9.50 3.09 -9.06
C LYS A 43 -9.11 1.64 -9.33
N SER A 44 -7.81 1.41 -9.28
CA SER A 44 -7.19 0.11 -9.34
C SER A 44 -7.78 -0.73 -8.22
N ILE A 45 -8.00 -2.02 -8.45
CA ILE A 45 -8.51 -2.95 -7.42
C ILE A 45 -7.64 -2.86 -6.14
N TRP A 46 -6.37 -2.50 -6.30
CA TRP A 46 -5.42 -2.13 -5.25
C TRP A 46 -5.87 -0.99 -4.32
N ASP A 47 -6.56 0.04 -4.81
CA ASP A 47 -7.11 1.14 -3.99
C ASP A 47 -8.20 0.62 -3.06
N THR A 48 -9.01 -0.33 -3.54
CA THR A 48 -10.05 -0.98 -2.72
C THR A 48 -9.42 -1.88 -1.66
N VAL A 49 -8.37 -2.63 -2.02
CA VAL A 49 -7.60 -3.47 -1.08
C VAL A 49 -6.88 -2.60 -0.04
N ALA A 50 -6.29 -1.47 -0.44
CA ALA A 50 -5.62 -0.52 0.46
C ALA A 50 -6.62 0.11 1.43
N LEU A 51 -7.80 0.50 0.96
CA LEU A 51 -8.90 0.96 1.82
C LEU A 51 -9.38 -0.11 2.79
N PHE A 52 -9.35 -1.39 2.39
CA PHE A 52 -9.76 -2.50 3.25
C PHE A 52 -8.73 -2.77 4.35
N ILE A 53 -7.43 -2.77 4.02
CA ILE A 53 -6.32 -2.90 4.99
C ILE A 53 -6.29 -1.73 5.98
N SER A 54 -6.68 -0.53 5.53
CA SER A 54 -6.66 0.69 6.35
C SER A 54 -7.78 0.74 7.41
N ARG A 55 -8.69 -0.25 7.44
CA ARG A 55 -9.76 -0.29 8.44
C ARG A 55 -9.25 -0.91 9.75
N PRO A 56 -9.38 -0.22 10.90
CA PRO A 56 -8.91 -0.72 12.19
C PRO A 56 -9.57 -2.05 12.59
N ALA A 57 -10.80 -2.30 12.13
CA ALA A 57 -11.50 -3.55 12.32
C ALA A 57 -10.77 -4.77 11.70
N LEU A 58 -10.11 -4.60 10.54
CA LEU A 58 -9.39 -5.69 9.89
C LEU A 58 -8.09 -6.03 10.63
N MET A 59 -7.42 -5.03 11.20
CA MET A 59 -6.23 -5.22 12.03
C MET A 59 -6.56 -6.03 13.29
N VAL A 60 -7.65 -5.69 13.97
CA VAL A 60 -8.12 -6.44 15.15
C VAL A 60 -8.51 -7.87 14.77
N LEU A 61 -9.20 -8.05 13.63
CA LEU A 61 -9.57 -9.38 13.14
C LEU A 61 -8.32 -10.22 12.79
N GLY A 62 -7.33 -9.63 12.13
CA GLY A 62 -6.07 -10.29 11.78
C GLY A 62 -5.27 -10.68 13.02
N LEU A 63 -5.20 -9.79 14.03
CA LEU A 63 -4.58 -10.09 15.31
C LEU A 63 -5.29 -11.23 16.04
N CYS A 64 -6.62 -11.20 16.07
CA CYS A 64 -7.44 -12.26 16.66
C CYS A 64 -7.25 -13.59 15.93
N LEU A 65 -7.13 -13.57 14.59
CA LEU A 65 -6.88 -14.76 13.79
C LEU A 65 -5.52 -15.39 14.13
N ILE A 66 -4.46 -14.57 14.20
CA ILE A 66 -3.12 -15.02 14.58
C ILE A 66 -3.15 -15.61 15.99
N ALA A 67 -3.81 -14.95 16.94
CA ALA A 67 -3.97 -15.46 18.30
C ALA A 67 -4.73 -16.80 18.32
N ALA A 68 -5.82 -16.91 17.56
CA ALA A 68 -6.61 -18.15 17.48
C ALA A 68 -5.82 -19.32 16.90
N ILE A 69 -5.01 -19.08 15.85
CA ILE A 69 -4.14 -20.12 15.26
C ILE A 69 -3.15 -20.62 16.32
N ASN A 70 -2.50 -19.72 17.05
CA ASN A 70 -1.56 -20.10 18.10
C ASN A 70 -2.24 -20.89 19.23
N ILE A 71 -3.43 -20.47 19.66
CA ILE A 71 -4.22 -21.19 20.65
C ILE A 71 -4.57 -22.60 20.17
N VAL A 72 -5.02 -22.73 18.92
CA VAL A 72 -5.35 -24.03 18.31
C VAL A 72 -4.13 -24.96 18.26
N VAL A 73 -2.96 -24.44 17.89
CA VAL A 73 -1.71 -25.21 17.90
C VAL A 73 -1.37 -25.69 19.31
N ILE A 74 -1.53 -24.85 20.34
CA ILE A 74 -1.30 -25.23 21.74
C ILE A 74 -2.28 -26.31 22.19
N LEU A 75 -3.57 -26.21 21.81
CA LEU A 75 -4.57 -27.21 22.17
C LEU A 75 -4.31 -28.55 21.48
N GLN A 76 -3.88 -28.54 20.22
CA GLN A 76 -3.47 -29.75 19.51
C GLN A 76 -2.20 -30.35 20.12
N ASN A 77 -1.21 -29.52 20.47
CA ASN A 77 0.01 -29.97 21.12
C ASN A 77 -0.27 -30.57 22.52
N ARG A 78 -1.19 -29.99 23.30
CA ARG A 78 -1.62 -30.53 24.59
C ARG A 78 -2.42 -31.83 24.45
N SER A 79 -3.21 -31.97 23.39
CA SER A 79 -3.92 -33.22 23.09
C SER A 79 -2.96 -34.34 22.65
N SER A 80 -1.81 -33.96 22.09
CA SER A 80 -0.70 -34.85 21.74
C SER A 80 0.35 -34.98 22.86
N ALA A 81 0.23 -34.23 23.96
CA ALA A 81 1.17 -34.19 25.08
C ALA A 81 1.01 -35.39 26.04
N GLY A 82 0.83 -36.57 25.46
CA GLY A 82 1.19 -37.82 26.11
C GLY A 82 2.70 -38.04 26.15
N ASN A 83 3.51 -37.36 25.32
CA ASN A 83 4.98 -37.37 25.39
C ASN A 83 5.56 -36.27 24.48
N THR A 84 6.11 -35.19 25.06
CA THR A 84 7.40 -34.55 24.69
C THR A 84 7.49 -33.13 25.25
N VAL A 85 8.56 -32.91 26.00
CA VAL A 85 9.01 -31.60 26.49
C VAL A 85 9.47 -30.80 25.28
N ALA A 86 8.74 -29.73 24.93
CA ALA A 86 9.19 -28.73 23.98
C ALA A 86 9.72 -27.53 24.78
N GLU A 87 11.00 -27.61 25.10
CA GLU A 87 11.83 -26.49 25.52
C GLU A 87 11.95 -25.52 24.35
N HIS A 88 11.23 -24.41 24.43
CA HIS A 88 11.59 -23.20 23.69
C HIS A 88 11.26 -21.99 24.57
N THR A 89 12.07 -21.85 25.63
CA THR A 89 12.16 -20.59 26.37
C THR A 89 12.71 -19.54 25.40
N ILE A 90 11.91 -18.51 25.18
CA ILE A 90 12.28 -17.34 24.41
C ILE A 90 13.43 -16.64 25.14
N ASN A 91 14.57 -16.52 24.46
CA ASN A 91 15.74 -15.75 24.89
C ASN A 91 15.44 -14.24 24.94
N THR A 92 14.61 -13.81 25.89
CA THR A 92 14.41 -12.38 26.20
C THR A 92 14.48 -12.11 27.70
N MET A 93 14.74 -13.14 28.53
CA MET A 93 14.95 -13.00 29.97
C MET A 93 16.42 -13.12 30.39
N ALA A 94 17.33 -13.44 29.45
CA ALA A 94 18.77 -13.63 29.75
C ALA A 94 19.60 -12.34 29.64
N GLU A 95 19.08 -11.27 29.02
CA GLU A 95 19.85 -10.03 28.83
C GLU A 95 19.73 -9.07 30.05
N GLU A 96 18.63 -9.12 30.80
CA GLU A 96 18.48 -8.35 32.05
C GLU A 96 19.24 -8.97 33.23
N ASP A 97 19.40 -10.31 33.26
CA ASP A 97 20.05 -11.03 34.37
C ASP A 97 21.59 -10.96 34.31
N ASP A 98 22.16 -10.85 33.09
CA ASP A 98 23.62 -10.78 32.87
C ASP A 98 24.23 -9.44 33.32
N PHE A 99 23.45 -8.35 33.24
CA PHE A 99 23.87 -7.05 33.78
C PHE A 99 23.89 -7.09 35.31
N SER A 100 22.87 -7.68 35.96
CA SER A 100 22.80 -7.78 37.43
C SER A 100 23.89 -8.68 38.02
N ALA A 101 24.19 -9.82 37.37
CA ALA A 101 25.23 -10.75 37.80
C ALA A 101 26.65 -10.15 37.74
N THR A 102 26.91 -9.23 36.80
CA THR A 102 28.21 -8.55 36.67
C THR A 102 28.47 -7.57 37.83
N PHE A 103 27.45 -6.89 38.36
CA PHE A 103 27.64 -6.02 39.54
C PHE A 103 27.71 -6.82 40.84
N ALA A 104 26.94 -7.90 40.97
CA ALA A 104 26.95 -8.76 42.15
C ALA A 104 28.30 -9.46 42.39
N THR A 105 29.04 -9.77 41.32
CA THR A 105 30.38 -10.39 41.42
C THR A 105 31.46 -9.38 41.81
N ILE A 106 31.33 -8.10 41.44
CA ILE A 106 32.26 -7.04 41.86
C ILE A 106 32.12 -6.76 43.36
N ASP A 107 30.89 -6.71 43.88
CA ASP A 107 30.62 -6.47 45.31
C ASP A 107 31.10 -7.64 46.20
N ASN A 108 31.07 -8.87 45.68
CA ASN A 108 31.54 -10.07 46.40
C ASN A 108 33.08 -10.18 46.46
N ILE A 109 33.80 -9.59 45.50
CA ILE A 109 35.28 -9.55 45.49
C ILE A 109 35.84 -8.58 46.54
N GLU A 110 35.09 -7.53 46.90
CA GLU A 110 35.58 -6.48 47.80
C GLU A 110 35.36 -6.79 49.30
N ASN A 111 34.52 -7.78 49.63
CA ASN A 111 34.27 -8.15 51.02
C ASN A 111 34.10 -9.67 51.21
N PRO A 112 35.18 -10.47 51.11
CA PRO A 112 35.16 -11.86 51.53
C PRO A 112 35.09 -11.90 53.06
N GLN A 113 33.88 -11.75 53.61
CA GLN A 113 33.62 -12.07 55.01
C GLN A 113 33.83 -13.58 55.19
N PRO A 114 34.48 -14.03 56.28
CA PRO A 114 34.82 -15.44 56.48
C PRO A 114 33.59 -16.34 56.62
#